data_AF-A0A0F9LS75-F1
#
_entry.id   AF-A0A0F9LS75-F1
#
_cell.length_a   1.000
_cell.length_b   1.000
_cell.length_c   1.000
_cell.angle_alpha   90.00
_cell.angle_beta   90.00
_cell.angle_gamma   90.00
#
_symmetry.space_group_name_H-M   'P 1'
#
loop_
_entity.id
_entity.type
_entity.pdbx_description
1 polymer ?
#
loop_
_entity_poly.entity_id
_entity_poly.type
_entity_poly.pdbx_seq_one_letter_code
_entity_poly.pdbx_strand_id
1 'polypeptide(L)'
;MADGVFNIAKGAAAEMFRDAAANGIVLLLTVNQAEVTLIDHDDLGAMLAAANTEAVFTNYARKTGLTGTITVDDPNDRVDIDFPDQTWSSAGNGANETLTKLITAYENAAADATRIPLTHHDFALTTDGSDVTAQLNAAGFYRAA
;
A
#
# COMPACT_ATOMS: atom_id res chain seq x y z
N MET A 1 4.87 -7.88 7.68
CA MET A 1 3.60 -7.31 8.14
C MET A 1 3.77 -5.81 8.06
N ALA A 2 2.70 -5.04 7.91
CA ALA A 2 2.79 -3.58 7.90
C ALA A 2 3.48 -3.01 9.13
N ASP A 3 4.19 -1.90 8.93
CA ASP A 3 4.78 -1.10 10.02
C ASP A 3 3.71 -0.22 10.69
N GLY A 4 2.63 0.08 9.97
CA GLY A 4 1.47 0.76 10.55
C GLY A 4 0.21 0.65 9.70
N VAL A 5 -0.93 0.86 10.35
CA VAL A 5 -2.27 0.84 9.76
C VAL A 5 -2.87 2.23 9.90
N PHE A 6 -3.40 2.77 8.79
CA PHE A 6 -4.11 4.05 8.80
C PHE A 6 -5.36 3.95 9.68
N ASN A 7 -5.66 5.02 10.42
CA ASN A 7 -6.73 5.03 11.42
C ASN A 7 -8.10 4.72 10.79
N ILE A 8 -8.35 5.20 9.57
CA ILE A 8 -9.57 4.93 8.80
C ILE A 8 -9.76 3.44 8.44
N ALA A 9 -8.68 2.67 8.31
CA ALA A 9 -8.72 1.27 7.89
C ALA A 9 -8.82 0.27 9.05
N LYS A 10 -8.56 0.71 10.28
CA LYS A 10 -8.59 -0.15 11.48
C LYS A 10 -9.97 -0.77 11.64
N GLY A 11 -10.01 -2.11 11.66
CA GLY A 11 -11.25 -2.88 11.80
C GLY A 11 -12.11 -2.99 10.54
N ALA A 12 -11.86 -2.18 9.50
CA ALA A 12 -12.62 -2.20 8.26
C ALA A 12 -11.91 -2.94 7.11
N ALA A 13 -10.58 -3.04 7.14
CA ALA A 13 -9.78 -3.61 6.05
C ALA A 13 -10.23 -5.02 5.63
N ALA A 14 -10.59 -5.88 6.59
CA ALA A 14 -11.05 -7.24 6.28
C ALA A 14 -12.37 -7.26 5.52
N GLU A 15 -13.29 -6.33 5.82
CA GLU A 15 -14.55 -6.22 5.11
C GLU A 15 -14.34 -5.83 3.64
N MET A 16 -13.40 -4.91 3.39
CA MET A 16 -13.14 -4.36 2.06
C MET A 16 -12.69 -5.42 1.05
N PHE A 17 -12.01 -6.47 1.49
CA PHE A 17 -11.53 -7.55 0.62
C PHE A 17 -12.38 -8.82 0.66
N ARG A 18 -13.57 -8.78 1.27
CA ARG A 18 -14.51 -9.91 1.19
C ARG A 18 -14.85 -10.22 -0.27
N ASP A 19 -15.21 -11.46 -0.51
CA ASP A 19 -15.61 -11.97 -1.84
C ASP A 19 -14.55 -11.74 -2.94
N ALA A 20 -13.27 -11.75 -2.55
CA ALA A 20 -12.12 -11.57 -3.46
C ALA A 20 -12.17 -10.27 -4.28
N ALA A 21 -12.49 -9.16 -3.60
CA ALA A 21 -12.52 -7.84 -4.24
C ALA A 21 -11.18 -7.52 -4.93
N ALA A 22 -11.27 -7.11 -6.20
CA ALA A 22 -10.13 -6.73 -7.04
C ALA A 22 -9.90 -5.22 -7.03
N ASN A 23 -9.88 -4.62 -5.83
CA ASN A 23 -9.82 -3.18 -5.63
C ASN A 23 -8.57 -2.75 -4.86
N GLY A 24 -7.60 -3.64 -4.66
CA GLY A 24 -6.36 -3.30 -3.98
C GLY A 24 -5.48 -2.39 -4.84
N ILE A 25 -4.80 -1.47 -4.17
CA ILE A 25 -3.82 -0.54 -4.75
C ILE A 25 -2.52 -0.64 -3.96
N VAL A 26 -1.39 -0.52 -4.67
CA VAL A 26 -0.08 -0.23 -4.09
C VAL A 26 0.54 0.98 -4.79
N LEU A 27 1.03 1.91 -3.98
CA LEU A 27 1.78 3.08 -4.43
C LEU A 27 3.04 3.29 -3.57
N LEU A 28 4.02 4.01 -4.10
CA LEU A 28 5.32 4.24 -3.48
C LEU A 28 5.49 5.73 -3.19
N LEU A 29 6.11 6.05 -2.05
CA LEU A 29 6.42 7.43 -1.67
C LEU A 29 7.93 7.68 -1.68
N THR A 30 8.34 8.86 -2.10
CA THR A 30 9.72 9.37 -2.01
C THR A 30 9.91 10.32 -0.83
N VAL A 31 8.81 10.90 -0.34
CA VAL A 31 8.76 11.71 0.87
C VAL A 31 7.51 11.32 1.64
N ASN A 32 7.64 11.14 2.95
CA ASN A 32 6.51 10.92 3.84
C ASN A 32 6.61 11.78 5.10
N GLN A 33 5.45 12.10 5.66
CA GLN A 33 5.33 12.70 6.98
C GLN A 33 5.76 11.74 8.10
N ALA A 34 5.93 12.26 9.31
CA ALA A 34 6.05 11.43 10.50
C ALA A 34 4.85 10.48 10.62
N GLU A 35 5.11 9.24 11.05
CA GLU A 35 4.13 8.15 11.01
C GLU A 35 2.85 8.48 11.76
N VAL A 36 2.97 9.12 12.93
CA VAL A 36 1.81 9.54 13.74
C VAL A 36 0.87 10.48 12.99
N THR A 37 1.38 11.29 12.05
CA THR A 37 0.57 12.19 11.22
C THR A 37 0.17 11.52 9.90
N LEU A 38 1.00 10.62 9.37
CA LEU A 38 0.69 9.90 8.14
C LEU A 38 -0.56 9.03 8.31
N ILE A 39 -0.69 8.32 9.44
CA ILE A 39 -1.82 7.41 9.68
C ILE A 39 -3.16 8.10 9.93
N ASP A 40 -3.18 9.43 10.08
CA ASP A 40 -4.38 10.23 10.37
C ASP A 40 -5.17 10.62 9.11
N HIS A 41 -4.67 10.31 7.90
CA HIS A 41 -5.38 10.64 6.66
C HIS A 41 -6.47 9.61 6.34
N ASP A 42 -7.67 10.12 6.00
CA ASP A 42 -8.85 9.29 5.71
C ASP A 42 -8.97 8.90 4.23
N ASP A 43 -8.34 9.65 3.33
CA ASP A 43 -8.34 9.40 1.90
C ASP A 43 -6.97 9.66 1.26
N LEU A 44 -6.69 8.99 0.13
CA LEU A 44 -5.42 9.14 -0.59
C LEU A 44 -5.22 10.56 -1.14
N GLY A 45 -6.30 11.26 -1.50
CA GLY A 45 -6.22 12.63 -2.00
C GLY A 45 -5.66 13.58 -0.95
N ALA A 46 -6.20 13.54 0.27
CA ALA A 46 -5.72 14.29 1.41
C ALA A 46 -4.29 13.90 1.80
N MET A 47 -3.99 12.59 1.82
CA MET A 47 -2.64 12.08 2.10
C MET A 47 -1.61 12.65 1.10
N LEU A 48 -1.90 12.62 -0.20
CA LEU A 48 -0.98 13.08 -1.25
C LEU A 48 -0.92 14.61 -1.39
N ALA A 49 -1.97 15.33 -0.98
CA ALA A 49 -1.97 16.78 -0.92
C ALA A 49 -1.23 17.35 0.31
N ALA A 50 -0.97 16.51 1.32
CA ALA A 50 -0.18 16.87 2.50
C ALA A 50 1.33 16.87 2.18
N ALA A 51 2.20 16.75 3.19
CA ALA A 51 3.65 16.72 2.99
C ALA A 51 4.17 15.30 2.67
N ASN A 52 3.47 14.60 1.77
CA ASN A 52 3.88 13.32 1.20
C ASN A 52 4.09 13.50 -0.30
N THR A 53 4.99 12.71 -0.90
CA THR A 53 5.24 12.78 -2.34
C THR A 53 5.25 11.37 -2.91
N GLU A 54 4.33 11.12 -3.84
CA GLU A 54 4.31 9.88 -4.59
C GLU A 54 5.49 9.82 -5.55
N ALA A 55 6.02 8.61 -5.75
CA ALA A 55 7.07 8.34 -6.72
C ALA A 55 6.61 8.71 -8.15
N VAL A 56 7.57 9.18 -8.94
CA VAL A 56 7.41 9.51 -10.36
C VAL A 56 8.64 9.07 -11.19
N PHE A 57 9.45 8.14 -10.68
CA PHE A 57 10.57 7.55 -11.41
C PHE A 57 10.15 6.93 -12.75
N THR A 58 11.09 6.79 -13.67
CA THR A 58 10.80 6.24 -15.00
C THR A 58 10.24 4.80 -14.92
N ASN A 59 9.15 4.52 -15.62
CA ASN A 59 8.38 3.26 -15.55
C ASN A 59 7.59 3.04 -14.25
N TYR A 60 7.41 4.07 -13.42
CA TYR A 60 6.47 4.02 -12.31
C TYR A 60 5.01 4.15 -12.78
N ALA A 61 4.16 3.32 -12.21
CA ALA A 61 2.72 3.50 -12.16
C ALA A 61 2.22 2.83 -10.88
N ARG A 62 1.12 3.33 -10.28
CA ARG A 62 0.46 2.61 -9.20
C ARG A 62 0.08 1.21 -9.67
N LYS A 63 0.18 0.24 -8.77
CA LYS A 63 -0.43 -1.07 -8.99
C LYS A 63 -1.86 -0.98 -8.51
N THR A 64 -2.81 -1.40 -9.34
CA THR A 64 -4.25 -1.23 -9.09
C THR A 64 -4.96 -2.50 -9.52
N GLY A 65 -6.22 -2.67 -9.10
CA GLY A 65 -7.00 -3.84 -9.48
C GLY A 65 -6.52 -5.13 -8.82
N LEU A 66 -5.80 -5.03 -7.70
CA LEU A 66 -5.22 -6.18 -7.03
C LEU A 66 -6.32 -6.95 -6.30
N THR A 67 -6.40 -8.25 -6.57
CA THR A 67 -7.31 -9.16 -5.88
C THR A 67 -6.77 -9.47 -4.49
N GLY A 68 -7.52 -9.05 -3.48
CA GLY A 68 -7.20 -9.40 -2.10
C GLY A 68 -7.64 -10.82 -1.76
N THR A 69 -6.93 -11.44 -0.82
CA THR A 69 -7.28 -12.72 -0.20
C THR A 69 -7.48 -12.50 1.29
N ILE A 70 -8.38 -13.27 1.89
CA ILE A 70 -8.63 -13.28 3.32
C ILE A 70 -8.38 -14.69 3.84
N THR A 71 -7.54 -14.79 4.86
CA THR A 71 -7.29 -16.04 5.59
C THR A 71 -7.80 -15.90 7.01
N VAL A 72 -8.83 -16.69 7.34
CA VAL A 72 -9.33 -16.81 8.71
C VAL A 72 -8.60 -17.97 9.39
N ASP A 73 -7.93 -17.69 10.50
CA ASP A 73 -7.11 -18.64 11.25
C ASP A 73 -7.73 -18.86 12.64
N ASP A 74 -8.72 -19.75 12.70
CA ASP A 74 -9.49 -20.05 13.92
C ASP A 74 -8.60 -20.50 15.09
N PRO A 75 -7.56 -21.35 14.92
CA PRO A 75 -6.69 -21.75 16.04
C PRO A 75 -5.89 -20.62 16.68
N ASN A 76 -5.67 -19.51 15.96
CA ASN A 76 -4.87 -18.37 16.43
C ASN A 76 -5.71 -17.11 16.62
N ASP A 77 -7.04 -17.22 16.54
CA ASP A 77 -8.02 -16.13 16.72
C ASP A 77 -7.69 -14.87 15.89
N ARG A 78 -7.32 -15.04 14.61
CA ARG A 78 -6.87 -13.92 13.74
C ARG A 78 -7.38 -14.01 12.31
N VAL A 79 -7.36 -12.86 11.64
CA VAL A 79 -7.63 -12.72 10.20
C VAL A 79 -6.49 -11.98 9.52
N ASP A 80 -5.95 -12.57 8.45
CA ASP A 80 -4.86 -12.03 7.65
C ASP A 80 -5.39 -11.66 6.24
N ILE A 81 -4.94 -10.52 5.71
CA ILE A 81 -5.31 -10.02 4.37
C ILE A 81 -4.05 -9.82 3.54
N ASP A 82 -4.08 -10.33 2.33
CA ASP A 82 -2.95 -10.28 1.40
C ASP A 82 -3.38 -9.97 -0.03
N PHE A 83 -2.42 -9.64 -0.89
CA PHE A 83 -2.53 -9.68 -2.34
C PHE A 83 -1.15 -10.01 -2.94
N PRO A 84 -1.05 -10.48 -4.20
CA PRO A 84 0.23 -10.90 -4.77
C PRO A 84 1.31 -9.82 -4.70
N ASP A 85 2.58 -10.24 -4.59
CA ASP A 85 3.73 -9.34 -4.67
C ASP A 85 3.73 -8.54 -5.97
N GLN A 86 4.21 -7.30 -5.89
CA GLN A 86 4.13 -6.36 -7.01
C GLN A 86 5.52 -6.00 -7.52
N THR A 87 5.70 -6.09 -8.84
CA THR A 87 6.98 -5.74 -9.49
C THR A 87 6.83 -4.56 -10.43
N TRP A 88 7.69 -3.56 -10.27
CA TRP A 88 7.95 -2.52 -11.27
C TRP A 88 9.17 -2.92 -12.07
N SER A 89 8.95 -3.33 -13.32
CA SER A 89 10.05 -3.73 -14.19
C SER A 89 10.83 -2.52 -14.68
N SER A 90 12.15 -2.65 -14.71
CA SER A 90 13.06 -1.56 -15.10
C SER A 90 12.74 -0.25 -14.38
N ALA A 91 12.58 -0.32 -13.07
CA ALA A 91 12.21 0.81 -12.23
C ALA A 91 13.35 1.84 -12.25
N GLY A 92 13.12 3.00 -12.87
CA GLY A 92 14.15 3.99 -13.15
C GLY A 92 14.70 3.86 -14.58
N ASN A 93 16.03 3.97 -14.74
CA ASN A 93 16.71 4.01 -16.04
C ASN A 93 16.39 5.27 -16.89
N GLY A 94 16.25 6.41 -16.20
CA GLY A 94 16.03 7.73 -16.79
C GLY A 94 15.97 8.78 -15.68
N ALA A 95 14.86 8.79 -14.95
CA ALA A 95 14.72 9.43 -13.64
C ALA A 95 14.71 8.35 -12.56
N ASN A 96 15.66 8.42 -11.64
CA ASN A 96 15.78 7.56 -10.47
C ASN A 96 15.34 8.33 -9.22
N GLU A 97 14.75 7.63 -8.25
CA GLU A 97 14.28 8.21 -6.99
C GLU A 97 14.67 7.32 -5.81
N THR A 98 14.82 7.95 -4.63
CA THR A 98 14.94 7.22 -3.38
C THR A 98 13.56 7.12 -2.75
N LEU A 99 13.11 5.89 -2.55
CA LEU A 99 11.84 5.55 -1.96
C LEU A 99 11.95 5.53 -0.43
N THR A 100 10.82 5.74 0.23
CA THR A 100 10.73 5.81 1.69
C THR A 100 9.68 4.85 2.23
N LYS A 101 8.50 4.83 1.61
CA LYS A 101 7.36 4.02 2.06
C LYS A 101 6.64 3.39 0.89
N LEU A 102 6.05 2.25 1.14
CA LEU A 102 5.00 1.64 0.33
C LEU A 102 3.67 1.81 1.05
N ILE A 103 2.65 2.29 0.35
CA ILE A 103 1.28 2.42 0.87
C ILE A 103 0.39 1.42 0.15
N THR A 104 -0.37 0.64 0.92
CA THR A 104 -1.50 -0.14 0.39
C THR A 104 -2.79 0.66 0.56
N ALA A 105 -3.69 0.56 -0.42
CA ALA A 105 -4.96 1.28 -0.40
C ALA A 105 -6.08 0.44 -1.02
N TYR A 106 -7.32 0.85 -0.80
CA TYR A 106 -8.52 0.26 -1.39
C TYR A 106 -9.22 1.25 -2.32
N GLU A 107 -9.57 0.77 -3.52
CA GLU A 107 -10.32 1.52 -4.52
C GLU A 107 -11.83 1.38 -4.30
N ASN A 108 -12.43 2.35 -3.60
CA ASN A 108 -13.89 2.42 -3.53
C ASN A 108 -14.48 3.06 -4.81
N ALA A 109 -13.78 4.05 -5.37
CA ALA A 109 -14.04 4.62 -6.68
C ALA A 109 -12.74 5.20 -7.27
N ALA A 110 -12.78 5.62 -8.54
CA ALA A 110 -11.58 5.98 -9.31
C ALA A 110 -10.82 7.23 -8.81
N ALA A 111 -11.46 8.08 -8.00
CA ALA A 111 -10.86 9.33 -7.53
C ALA A 111 -10.06 9.13 -6.24
N ASP A 112 -8.90 9.78 -6.11
CA ASP A 112 -8.05 9.67 -4.91
C ASP A 112 -8.73 10.13 -3.63
N ALA A 113 -9.62 11.13 -3.72
CA ALA A 113 -10.46 11.58 -2.61
C ALA A 113 -11.47 10.54 -2.10
N THR A 114 -11.58 9.38 -2.77
CA THR A 114 -12.48 8.28 -2.40
C THR A 114 -11.75 6.98 -2.10
N ARG A 115 -10.43 6.92 -2.38
CA ARG A 115 -9.60 5.75 -2.14
C ARG A 115 -9.12 5.78 -0.70
N ILE A 116 -9.22 4.63 -0.03
CA ILE A 116 -8.95 4.54 1.40
C ILE A 116 -7.53 4.01 1.60
N PRO A 117 -6.62 4.75 2.23
CA PRO A 117 -5.31 4.21 2.61
C PRO A 117 -5.49 3.15 3.69
N LEU A 118 -4.73 2.05 3.61
CA LEU A 118 -4.86 0.90 4.49
C LEU A 118 -3.65 0.74 5.40
N THR A 119 -2.48 0.49 4.82
CA THR A 119 -1.25 0.24 5.58
C THR A 119 -0.05 0.92 4.96
N HIS A 120 0.98 1.18 5.77
CA HIS A 120 2.29 1.61 5.29
C HIS A 120 3.37 0.62 5.67
N HIS A 121 4.38 0.51 4.81
CA HIS A 121 5.55 -0.35 4.96
C HIS A 121 6.80 0.47 4.68
N ASP A 122 7.86 0.28 5.46
CA ASP A 122 9.19 0.79 5.19
C ASP A 122 9.70 0.20 3.88
N PHE A 123 10.02 1.09 2.94
CA PHE A 123 10.44 0.70 1.61
C PHE A 123 11.56 1.62 1.14
N ALA A 124 12.71 1.47 1.78
CA ALA A 124 13.89 2.30 1.56
C ALA A 124 14.83 1.65 0.53
N LEU A 125 14.71 2.08 -0.73
CA LEU A 125 15.64 1.73 -1.80
C LEU A 125 15.74 2.87 -2.81
N THR A 126 16.80 2.89 -3.60
CA THR A 126 16.95 3.83 -4.72
C THR A 126 16.78 3.07 -6.03
N THR A 127 15.90 3.56 -6.90
CA THR A 127 15.71 2.96 -8.23
C THR A 127 16.93 3.20 -9.11
N ASP A 128 17.28 2.22 -9.95
CA ASP A 128 18.52 2.27 -10.75
C ASP A 128 18.34 1.70 -12.16
N GLY A 129 17.10 1.31 -12.53
CA GLY A 129 16.78 0.64 -13.78
C GLY A 129 16.69 -0.88 -13.68
N SER A 130 16.96 -1.48 -12.52
CA SER A 130 16.62 -2.88 -12.23
C SER A 130 15.14 -3.06 -11.89
N ASP A 131 14.68 -4.30 -11.84
CA ASP A 131 13.33 -4.62 -11.39
C ASP A 131 13.23 -4.41 -9.87
N VAL A 132 12.20 -3.67 -9.45
CA VAL A 132 11.89 -3.47 -8.03
C VAL A 132 10.65 -4.27 -7.69
N THR A 133 10.78 -5.17 -6.71
CA THR A 133 9.66 -5.98 -6.20
C THR A 133 9.31 -5.55 -4.78
N ALA A 134 8.06 -5.13 -4.59
CA ALA A 134 7.46 -5.03 -3.26
C ALA A 134 6.98 -6.42 -2.84
N GLN A 135 7.80 -7.07 -2.02
CA GLN A 135 7.46 -8.33 -1.41
C GLN A 135 6.67 -8.08 -0.11
N LEU A 136 5.39 -8.46 -0.10
CA LEU A 136 4.61 -8.46 1.12
C LEU A 136 4.97 -9.67 1.97
N ASN A 137 4.68 -9.57 3.27
CA ASN A 137 4.89 -10.71 4.15
C ASN A 137 3.96 -11.86 3.75
N ALA A 138 4.38 -13.10 3.96
CA ALA A 138 3.54 -14.26 3.65
C ALA A 138 2.19 -14.27 4.40
N ALA A 139 2.10 -13.61 5.56
CA ALA A 139 0.86 -13.38 6.29
C ALA A 139 0.10 -12.11 5.85
N GLY A 140 0.52 -11.50 4.74
CA GLY A 140 -0.12 -10.36 4.12
C GLY A 140 0.33 -8.98 4.60
N PHE A 141 -0.40 -7.97 4.12
CA PHE A 141 -0.18 -6.58 4.46
C PHE A 141 -0.93 -6.15 5.72
N TYR A 142 -2.01 -6.84 6.10
CA TYR A 142 -2.82 -6.51 7.27
C TYR A 142 -3.20 -7.74 8.08
N ARG A 143 -3.23 -7.59 9.41
CA ARG A 143 -3.74 -8.56 10.37
C ARG A 143 -4.72 -7.90 11.35
N ALA A 144 -5.86 -8.55 11.56
CA ALA A 144 -6.72 -8.31 12.72
C ALA A 144 -6.50 -9.43 13.74
N ALA A 145 -6.09 -9.08 14.95
CA ALA A 145 -5.88 -9.95 16.10
C ALA A 145 -5.96 -9.13 17.40
#